data_AF-A0A259JX24-F1
#
_entry.id   AF-A0A259JX24-F1
#
_cell.length_a   1.000
_cell.length_b   1.000
_cell.length_c   1.000
_cell.angle_alpha   90.00
_cell.angle_beta   90.00
_cell.angle_gamma   90.00
#
_symmetry.space_group_name_H-M   'P 1'
#
loop_
_entity.id
_entity.type
_entity.pdbx_description
1 polymer ?
#
loop_
_entity_poly.entity_id
_entity_poly.type
_entity_poly.pdbx_seq_one_letter_code
_entity_poly.pdbx_strand_id
1 'polypeptide(L)'
;MSVTIDEDYRPREDEPFMNDRQREYFRQKLLNWKDDILKEARETLQHLQDENQNHPDLADRASSETDRSIELRARDRQRKLIA
;
A
#
# COMPACT_ATOMS: atom_id res chain seq x y z
N MET A 1 24.47 12.76 6.19
CA MET A 1 23.86 13.59 7.26
C MET A 1 22.35 13.48 7.09
N SER A 2 21.61 13.02 8.10
CA SER A 2 20.14 13.03 8.04
C SER A 2 19.66 14.44 8.35
N VAL A 3 19.14 15.13 7.34
CA VAL A 3 18.51 16.44 7.53
C VAL A 3 17.17 16.22 8.24
N THR A 4 16.98 16.82 9.40
CA THR A 4 15.70 16.76 10.12
C THR A 4 14.77 17.84 9.56
N ILE A 5 13.60 17.42 9.07
CA ILE A 5 12.53 18.34 8.64
C ILE A 5 11.43 18.38 9.70
N ASP A 6 10.72 19.51 9.76
CA ASP A 6 9.53 19.68 10.60
C ASP A 6 8.38 18.79 10.07
N GLU A 7 7.48 18.36 10.95
CA GLU A 7 6.31 17.53 10.59
C GLU A 7 5.39 18.26 9.59
N ASP A 8 5.31 19.58 9.67
CA ASP A 8 4.49 20.41 8.80
C ASP A 8 5.22 20.90 7.53
N TYR A 9 6.47 20.45 7.31
CA TYR A 9 7.24 20.88 6.16
C TYR A 9 6.60 20.39 4.85
N ARG A 10 6.46 21.34 3.91
CA ARG A 10 6.05 21.07 2.53
C ARG A 10 7.01 21.76 1.57
N PRO A 11 7.44 21.10 0.48
CA PRO A 11 8.22 21.75 -0.57
C PRO A 11 7.51 23.00 -1.08
N ARG A 12 8.26 24.09 -1.24
CA ARG A 12 7.77 25.36 -1.77
C ARG A 12 8.55 25.74 -3.04
N GLU A 13 7.94 26.57 -3.89
CA GLU A 13 8.52 26.99 -5.17
C GLU A 13 9.67 28.01 -5.03
N ASP A 14 9.82 28.62 -3.86
CA ASP A 14 10.91 29.54 -3.51
C ASP A 14 12.23 28.82 -3.15
N GLU A 15 12.21 27.49 -3.07
CA GLU A 15 13.37 26.68 -2.74
C GLU A 15 14.02 26.05 -3.99
N PRO A 16 15.36 25.89 -4.01
CA PRO A 16 16.04 25.14 -5.06
C PRO A 16 15.47 23.73 -5.19
N PHE A 17 15.15 23.34 -6.44
CA PHE A 17 14.58 22.04 -6.76
C PHE A 17 15.46 20.89 -6.26
N MET A 18 14.85 19.93 -5.56
CA MET A 18 15.50 18.73 -5.03
C MET A 18 16.66 19.01 -4.06
N ASN A 19 16.54 20.07 -3.25
CA ASN A 19 17.41 20.29 -2.11
C ASN A 19 17.28 19.15 -1.06
N ASP A 20 18.17 19.12 -0.07
CA ASP A 20 18.20 18.03 0.91
C ASP A 20 16.92 17.93 1.76
N ARG A 21 16.22 19.04 2.03
CA ARG A 21 14.95 19.04 2.76
C ARG A 21 13.82 18.42 1.93
N GLN A 22 13.73 18.78 0.64
CA GLN A 22 12.76 18.21 -0.30
C GLN A 22 13.02 16.71 -0.51
N ARG A 23 14.29 16.31 -0.65
CA ARG A 23 14.67 14.89 -0.76
C ARG A 23 14.25 14.10 0.47
N GLU A 24 14.48 14.63 1.68
CA GLU A 24 14.04 13.98 2.91
C GLU A 24 12.51 13.90 2.99
N TYR A 25 11.80 14.96 2.62
CA TYR A 25 10.34 14.97 2.57
C TYR A 25 9.78 13.87 1.65
N PHE A 26 10.27 13.78 0.41
CA PHE A 26 9.84 12.74 -0.52
C PHE A 26 10.26 11.36 -0.06
N ARG A 27 11.44 11.21 0.56
CA ARG A 27 11.89 9.95 1.15
C ARG A 27 10.93 9.48 2.23
N GLN A 28 10.57 10.34 3.20
CA GLN A 28 9.59 10.01 4.25
C GLN A 28 8.22 9.68 3.66
N LYS A 29 7.75 10.48 2.70
CA LYS A 29 6.48 10.22 2.00
C LYS A 29 6.45 8.86 1.30
N LEU A 30 7.54 8.50 0.61
CA LEU A 30 7.66 7.20 -0.07
C LEU A 30 7.77 6.03 0.92
N LEU A 31 8.46 6.22 2.04
CA LEU A 31 8.53 5.21 3.11
C LEU A 31 7.16 4.98 3.74
N ASN A 32 6.44 6.04 4.10
CA ASN A 32 5.09 5.95 4.64
C ASN A 32 4.15 5.27 3.65
N TRP A 33 4.21 5.67 2.37
CA TRP A 33 3.37 5.05 1.34
C TRP A 33 3.69 3.57 1.15
N LYS A 34 4.97 3.17 1.18
CA LYS A 34 5.38 1.77 1.15
C LYS A 34 4.82 1.00 2.35
N ASP A 35 4.91 1.57 3.55
CA ASP A 35 4.43 0.92 4.77
C ASP A 35 2.90 0.77 4.78
N ASP A 36 2.17 1.78 4.26
CA ASP A 36 0.72 1.70 4.07
C ASP A 36 0.34 0.56 3.11
N ILE A 37 1.01 0.43 1.97
CA ILE A 37 0.75 -0.67 1.01
C ILE A 37 1.06 -2.03 1.67
N LEU A 38 2.12 -2.13 2.47
CA LEU A 38 2.47 -3.36 3.19
C LEU A 38 1.45 -3.71 4.28
N LYS A 39 0.88 -2.71 4.96
CA LYS A 39 -0.16 -2.89 5.97
C LYS A 39 -1.45 -3.37 5.31
N GLU A 40 -1.92 -2.69 4.27
CA GLU A 40 -3.11 -3.07 3.50
C GLU A 40 -2.98 -4.50 2.97
N ALA A 41 -1.82 -4.86 2.42
CA ALA A 41 -1.58 -6.22 1.91
C ALA A 41 -1.66 -7.31 2.99
N ARG A 42 -1.30 -7.00 4.26
CA ARG A 42 -1.46 -7.93 5.38
C ARG A 42 -2.94 -8.07 5.77
N GLU A 43 -3.67 -6.96 5.79
CA GLU A 43 -5.10 -6.95 6.08
C GLU A 43 -5.86 -7.77 5.04
N THR A 44 -5.65 -7.55 3.73
CA THR A 44 -6.27 -8.35 2.67
C THR A 44 -5.95 -9.84 2.80
N LEU A 45 -4.72 -10.20 3.17
CA LEU A 45 -4.36 -11.61 3.38
C LEU A 45 -5.11 -12.23 4.56
N GLN A 46 -5.34 -11.48 5.63
CA GLN A 46 -6.15 -11.94 6.76
C GLN A 46 -7.61 -12.14 6.33
N HIS A 47 -8.19 -11.16 5.62
CA HIS A 47 -9.54 -11.24 5.07
C HIS A 47 -9.72 -12.48 4.17
N LEU A 48 -8.79 -12.75 3.26
CA LEU A 48 -8.81 -13.93 2.40
C LEU A 48 -8.69 -15.28 3.14
N GLN A 49 -8.05 -15.29 4.32
CA GLN A 49 -7.98 -16.49 5.15
C GLN A 49 -9.31 -16.72 5.87
N ASP A 50 -9.94 -15.65 6.37
CA ASP A 50 -11.20 -15.71 7.10
C ASP A 50 -12.37 -16.06 6.17
N GLU A 51 -12.35 -15.63 4.91
CA GLU A 51 -13.36 -15.97 3.89
C GLU A 51 -13.29 -17.42 3.37
N ASN A 52 -12.22 -18.17 3.67
CA ASN A 52 -12.07 -19.58 3.28
C ASN A 52 -12.98 -20.53 4.09
N GLN A 53 -13.93 -20.00 4.86
CA GLN A 53 -14.96 -20.79 5.53
C GLN A 53 -15.81 -21.51 4.47
N ASN A 54 -16.07 -22.80 4.67
CA ASN A 54 -16.77 -23.64 3.69
C ASN A 54 -18.16 -23.07 3.35
N HIS A 55 -18.32 -22.55 2.13
CA HIS A 55 -19.62 -22.18 1.59
C HIS A 55 -20.47 -23.43 1.30
N PRO A 56 -21.68 -23.56 1.87
CA PRO A 56 -22.57 -24.70 1.62
C PRO A 56 -23.19 -24.72 0.21
N ASP A 57 -23.39 -23.55 -0.41
CA ASP A 57 -23.99 -23.39 -1.74
C ASP A 57 -22.92 -23.20 -2.84
N LEU A 58 -23.19 -23.77 -4.03
CA LEU A 58 -22.41 -23.60 -5.25
C LEU A 58 -22.42 -22.16 -5.76
N ALA A 59 -23.55 -21.46 -5.64
CA ALA A 59 -23.64 -20.06 -6.06
C ALA A 59 -22.76 -19.15 -5.19
N ASP A 60 -22.80 -19.34 -3.88
CA ASP A 60 -21.98 -18.60 -2.91
C ASP A 60 -20.48 -18.87 -3.12
N ARG A 61 -20.13 -20.13 -3.40
CA ARG A 61 -18.75 -20.51 -3.74
C ARG A 61 -18.25 -19.79 -5.00
N ALA A 62 -19.05 -19.76 -6.06
CA ALA A 62 -18.66 -19.12 -7.32
C ALA A 62 -18.43 -17.60 -7.15
N SER A 63 -19.28 -16.93 -6.37
CA SER A 63 -19.11 -15.51 -6.02
C SER A 63 -17.81 -15.28 -5.24
N SER A 64 -17.59 -16.04 -4.16
CA SER A 64 -16.39 -15.93 -3.32
C SER A 64 -15.08 -16.18 -4.09
N GLU A 65 -15.06 -17.16 -5.01
CA GLU A 65 -13.90 -17.42 -5.86
C GLU A 65 -13.60 -16.24 -6.81
N THR A 66 -14.65 -15.60 -7.33
CA THR A 66 -14.51 -14.45 -8.22
C THR A 66 -13.92 -13.26 -7.46
N ASP A 67 -14.45 -12.93 -6.29
CA ASP A 67 -13.96 -11.84 -5.45
C ASP A 67 -12.51 -12.06 -5.04
N ARG A 68 -12.18 -13.29 -4.60
CA ARG A 68 -10.80 -13.69 -4.31
C ARG A 68 -9.86 -13.51 -5.50
N SER A 69 -10.30 -13.84 -6.70
CA SER A 69 -9.48 -13.67 -7.92
C SER A 69 -9.17 -12.20 -8.20
N ILE A 70 -10.10 -11.29 -7.89
CA ILE A 70 -9.92 -9.84 -8.04
C ILE A 70 -8.92 -9.32 -7.02
N GLU A 71 -9.04 -9.75 -5.76
CA GLU A 71 -8.12 -9.34 -4.69
C GLU A 71 -6.68 -9.80 -4.94
N LEU A 72 -6.49 -11.05 -5.38
CA LEU A 72 -5.17 -11.57 -5.72
C LEU A 72 -4.52 -10.78 -6.86
N ARG A 73 -5.29 -10.38 -7.88
CA ARG A 73 -4.80 -9.51 -8.96
C ARG A 73 -4.44 -8.11 -8.47
N ALA A 74 -5.24 -7.52 -7.57
CA ALA A 74 -4.93 -6.23 -6.97
C ALA A 74 -3.62 -6.28 -6.17
N ARG A 75 -3.43 -7.34 -5.39
CA ARG A 75 -2.20 -7.61 -4.64
C ARG A 75 -0.99 -7.76 -5.55
N ASP A 76 -1.10 -8.49 -6.66
CA ASP A 76 0.02 -8.64 -7.60
C ASP A 76 0.43 -7.29 -8.20
N ARG A 77 -0.53 -6.37 -8.43
CA ARG A 77 -0.23 -4.98 -8.82
C ARG A 77 0.48 -4.20 -7.70
N GLN A 78 0.01 -4.29 -6.46
CA GLN A 78 0.66 -3.67 -5.31
C GLN A 78 2.10 -4.18 -5.11
N ARG A 79 2.34 -5.49 -5.29
CA ARG A 79 3.70 -6.06 -5.24
C ARG A 79 4.61 -5.49 -6.32
N LYS A 80 4.10 -5.32 -7.54
CA LYS A 80 4.85 -4.69 -8.64
C LYS A 80 5.10 -3.19 -8.42
N LEU A 81 4.29 -2.52 -7.61
CA LEU A 81 4.50 -1.10 -7.29
C LEU A 81 5.66 -0.90 -6.30
N ILE A 82 5.91 -1.88 -5.42
CA ILE A 82 6.97 -1.81 -4.39
C ILE A 82 8.32 -2.36 -4.90
N ALA A 83 8.30 -3.36 -5.79
CA ALA A 83 9.48 -4.10 -6.26
C ALA A 83 10.11 -3.49 -7.51
#